data_AF-A0A2X3EB30-F1
#
_entry.id   AF-A0A2X3EB30-F1
#
_cell.length_a   1.000
_cell.length_b   1.000
_cell.length_c   1.000
_cell.angle_alpha   90.00
_cell.angle_beta   90.00
_cell.angle_gamma   90.00
#
_symmetry.space_group_name_H-M   'P 1'
#
loop_
_entity.id
_entity.type
_entity.pdbx_description
1 polymer ?
#
loop_
_entity_poly.entity_id
_entity_poly.type
_entity_poly.pdbx_seq_one_letter_code
_entity_poly.pdbx_strand_id
1 'polypeptide(L)'
;MLYIQRLRIAGDAPLMLENNYYSLKRLGFLQQEDLSGSLYQLLREKYAIVPTYAGETTVEMVRADSDSAPLLKQPPGEPLFLMKTLILDSQHQPIHYGEQYIVAERYTFSF
;
A
#
# COMPACT_ATOMS: atom_id res chain seq x y z
N MET A 1 1.90 -15.77 6.36
CA MET A 1 1.78 -14.51 5.59
C MET A 1 1.97 -13.36 6.57
N LEU A 2 2.67 -12.30 6.20
CA LEU A 2 2.74 -11.08 7.00
C LEU A 2 1.82 -10.05 6.35
N TYR A 3 0.93 -9.45 7.14
CA TYR A 3 0.03 -8.39 6.71
C TYR A 3 0.36 -7.12 7.49
N ILE A 4 0.57 -6.01 6.78
CA ILE A 4 0.81 -4.71 7.38
C ILE A 4 -0.13 -3.71 6.73
N GLN A 5 -0.94 -3.05 7.56
CA GLN A 5 -1.79 -1.93 7.18
C GLN A 5 -1.13 -0.61 7.60
N ARG A 6 -1.10 0.37 6.69
CA ARG A 6 -0.57 1.72 7.00
C ARG A 6 -1.55 2.78 6.54
N LEU A 7 -1.85 3.73 7.43
CA LEU A 7 -2.56 4.96 7.07
C LEU A 7 -1.56 6.00 6.59
N ARG A 8 -1.73 6.48 5.36
CA ARG A 8 -0.88 7.53 4.77
C ARG A 8 -1.61 8.85 4.84
N ILE A 9 -0.91 9.84 5.36
CA ILE A 9 -1.41 11.20 5.57
C ILE A 9 -0.72 12.11 4.56
N ALA A 10 -1.51 12.96 3.89
CA ALA A 10 -0.99 14.02 3.03
C ALA A 10 -1.48 15.36 3.60
N GLY A 11 -0.54 16.22 3.97
CA GLY A 11 -0.86 17.41 4.77
C GLY A 11 -1.36 17.01 6.16
N ASP A 12 -2.60 17.35 6.48
CA ASP A 12 -3.24 17.13 7.78
C ASP A 12 -4.32 16.02 7.75
N ALA A 13 -4.54 15.39 6.60
CA ALA A 13 -5.66 14.49 6.41
C ALA A 13 -5.26 13.12 5.82
N PRO A 14 -5.97 12.03 6.21
CA PRO A 14 -5.76 10.73 5.60
C PRO A 14 -6.00 10.77 4.09
N LEU A 15 -5.12 10.11 3.35
CA LEU A 15 -5.19 10.00 1.89
C LEU A 15 -5.39 8.55 1.44
N MET A 16 -4.67 7.61 2.06
CA MET A 16 -4.62 6.23 1.58
C MET A 16 -4.48 5.25 2.74
N LEU A 17 -5.19 4.14 2.64
CA LEU A 17 -5.02 2.97 3.50
C LEU A 17 -4.30 1.90 2.68
N GLU A 18 -3.01 1.74 2.95
CA GLU A 18 -2.16 0.76 2.29
C GLU A 18 -2.32 -0.59 3.01
N ASN A 19 -2.67 -1.65 2.28
CA ASN A 19 -2.82 -3.00 2.79
C ASN A 19 -1.87 -3.91 2.02
N ASN A 20 -0.73 -4.25 2.62
CA ASN A 20 0.29 -5.01 1.93
C ASN A 20 0.48 -6.39 2.55
N TYR A 21 0.56 -7.39 1.69
CA TYR A 21 0.71 -8.80 2.02
C TYR A 21 2.08 -9.28 1.57
N TYR A 22 2.86 -9.79 2.52
CA TYR A 22 4.24 -10.18 2.32
C TYR A 22 4.46 -11.67 2.62
N SER A 23 5.48 -12.25 2.00
CA SER A 23 5.99 -13.56 2.40
C SER A 23 6.62 -13.45 3.80
N LEU A 24 6.02 -14.09 4.80
CA LEU A 24 6.53 -14.09 6.18
C LEU A 24 7.95 -14.67 6.25
N LYS A 25 8.26 -15.69 5.44
CA LYS A 25 9.60 -16.31 5.41
C LYS A 25 10.66 -15.35 4.88
N ARG A 26 10.32 -14.50 3.90
CA ARG A 26 11.27 -13.63 3.20
C ARG A 26 11.37 -12.24 3.82
N LEU A 27 10.24 -11.69 4.23
CA LEU A 27 10.10 -10.30 4.68
C LEU A 27 9.52 -10.18 6.10
N GLY A 28 9.58 -11.26 6.89
CA GLY A 28 9.16 -11.25 8.30
C GLY A 28 9.90 -10.22 9.16
N PHE A 29 11.12 -9.84 8.76
CA PHE A 29 11.91 -8.80 9.44
C PHE A 29 11.18 -7.44 9.49
N LEU A 30 10.25 -7.16 8.58
CA LEU A 30 9.49 -5.89 8.56
C LEU A 30 8.69 -5.65 9.86
N GLN A 31 8.39 -6.69 10.64
CA GLN A 31 7.74 -6.54 11.95
C GLN A 31 8.60 -5.79 12.97
N GLN A 32 9.92 -5.71 12.74
CA GLN A 32 10.88 -5.07 13.64
C GLN A 32 11.39 -3.73 13.09
N GLU A 33 10.91 -3.33 11.91
CA GLU A 33 11.34 -2.11 11.24
C GLU A 33 10.39 -0.94 11.51
N ASP A 34 10.94 0.28 11.48
CA ASP A 34 10.11 1.48 11.41
C ASP A 34 9.61 1.68 9.97
N LEU A 35 8.30 1.62 9.80
CA LEU A 35 7.63 1.75 8.51
C LEU A 35 6.90 3.09 8.35
N SER A 36 7.21 4.09 9.20
CA SER A 36 6.70 5.45 9.06
C SER A 36 7.20 6.13 7.77
N GLY A 37 8.42 5.80 7.34
CA GLY A 37 9.06 6.32 6.14
C GLY A 37 8.70 5.59 4.83
N SER A 38 9.60 5.73 3.84
CA SER A 38 9.49 5.03 2.56
C SER A 38 9.89 3.57 2.69
N LEU A 39 8.91 2.65 2.58
CA LEU A 39 9.16 1.21 2.59
C LEU A 39 10.19 0.80 1.54
N TYR A 40 10.09 1.34 0.33
CA TYR A 40 10.97 0.97 -0.77
C TYR A 40 12.39 1.49 -0.57
N GLN A 41 12.56 2.64 0.08
CA GLN A 41 13.87 3.13 0.48
C GLN A 41 14.48 2.21 1.53
N LEU A 42 13.72 1.86 2.57
CA LEU A 42 14.17 0.93 3.62
C LEU A 42 14.60 -0.42 3.04
N LEU A 43 13.79 -1.00 2.15
CA LEU A 43 14.12 -2.27 1.48
C LEU A 43 15.40 -2.18 0.65
N ARG A 44 15.59 -1.08 -0.09
CA ARG A 44 16.78 -0.85 -0.92
C ARG A 44 18.03 -0.69 -0.06
N GLU A 45 17.98 0.20 0.93
CA GLU A 45 19.17 0.63 1.68
C GLU A 45 19.62 -0.41 2.71
N LYS A 46 18.69 -1.04 3.43
CA LYS A 46 19.01 -1.95 4.52
C LYS A 46 19.08 -3.41 4.10
N TYR A 47 18.36 -3.80 3.04
CA TYR A 47 18.21 -5.20 2.64
C TYR A 47 18.63 -5.50 1.20
N ALA A 48 19.07 -4.49 0.43
CA ALA A 48 19.38 -4.61 -1.00
C ALA A 48 18.23 -5.20 -1.83
N ILE A 49 16.99 -5.06 -1.37
CA ILE A 49 15.78 -5.49 -2.07
C ILE A 49 15.26 -4.29 -2.86
N VAL A 50 15.33 -4.36 -4.18
CA VAL A 50 14.96 -3.26 -5.08
C VAL A 50 13.61 -3.57 -5.74
N PRO A 51 12.53 -2.85 -5.42
CA PRO A 51 11.27 -2.95 -6.16
C PRO A 51 11.51 -2.53 -7.61
N THR A 52 11.34 -3.46 -8.54
CA THR A 52 11.79 -3.29 -9.94
C THR A 52 10.64 -3.45 -10.92
N TYR A 53 9.79 -4.46 -10.72
CA TYR A 53 8.68 -4.72 -11.63
C TYR A 53 7.36 -4.60 -10.89
N ALA A 54 6.43 -3.84 -11.47
CA ALA A 54 5.02 -3.98 -11.14
C ALA A 54 4.42 -5.05 -12.07
N GLY A 55 3.73 -6.02 -11.49
CA GLY A 55 2.87 -6.93 -12.22
C GLY A 55 1.60 -6.21 -12.68
N GLU A 56 0.55 -6.99 -12.96
CA GLU A 56 -0.75 -6.40 -13.27
C GLU A 56 -1.17 -5.43 -12.16
N THR A 57 -1.48 -4.21 -12.58
CA THR A 57 -1.95 -3.15 -11.70
C THR A 57 -3.34 -2.75 -12.16
N THR A 58 -4.31 -2.91 -11.27
CA THR A 58 -5.69 -2.52 -11.53
C THR A 58 -6.08 -1.33 -10.66
N VAL A 59 -6.97 -0.51 -11.19
CA VAL A 59 -7.61 0.59 -10.45
C VAL A 59 -9.10 0.46 -10.67
N GLU A 60 -9.84 0.31 -9.59
CA GLU A 60 -11.30 0.23 -9.59
C GLU A 60 -11.92 1.24 -8.61
N MET A 61 -13.18 1.58 -8.79
CA MET A 61 -13.91 2.41 -7.84
C MET A 61 -14.64 1.51 -6.84
N VAL A 62 -14.46 1.80 -5.56
CA VAL A 62 -15.18 1.17 -4.46
C VAL A 62 -15.80 2.23 -3.56
N ARG A 63 -16.65 1.79 -2.64
CA ARG A 63 -17.24 2.67 -1.61
C ARG A 63 -16.56 2.42 -0.27
N ALA A 64 -16.32 3.48 0.49
CA ALA A 64 -15.83 3.38 1.85
C ALA A 64 -16.85 2.58 2.71
N ASP A 65 -16.39 1.49 3.29
CA ASP A 65 -17.17 0.59 4.14
C ASP A 65 -16.99 0.93 5.64
N SER A 66 -17.54 0.10 6.53
CA SER A 66 -17.44 0.30 7.98
C SER A 66 -16.00 0.31 8.51
N ASP A 67 -15.06 -0.28 7.76
CA ASP A 67 -13.68 -0.49 8.21
C ASP A 67 -12.78 0.64 7.68
N SER A 68 -12.90 0.96 6.39
CA SER A 68 -12.09 1.97 5.71
C SER A 68 -12.55 3.41 5.98
N ALA A 69 -13.87 3.66 6.05
CA ALA A 69 -14.43 5.00 6.26
C ALA A 69 -13.89 5.70 7.53
N PRO A 70 -13.91 5.09 8.74
CA PRO A 70 -13.41 5.75 9.94
C PRO A 70 -11.89 6.01 9.88
N LEU A 71 -11.10 5.09 9.32
CA LEU A 71 -9.65 5.25 9.20
C LEU A 71 -9.27 6.39 8.24
N LEU A 72 -9.99 6.50 7.13
CA LEU A 72 -9.78 7.56 6.13
C LEU A 72 -10.49 8.87 6.47
N LYS A 73 -11.25 8.91 7.57
CA LYS A 73 -12.10 10.03 7.97
C LYS A 73 -13.04 10.48 6.84
N GLN A 74 -13.65 9.50 6.17
CA GLN A 74 -14.63 9.71 5.11
C GLN A 74 -16.03 9.29 5.58
N PRO A 75 -17.10 9.86 5.02
CA PRO A 75 -18.44 9.32 5.21
C PRO A 75 -18.55 7.87 4.70
N PRO A 76 -19.38 7.02 5.32
CA PRO A 76 -19.73 5.73 4.73
C PRO A 76 -20.29 5.92 3.31
N GLY A 77 -19.82 5.12 2.36
CA GLY A 77 -20.25 5.19 0.97
C GLY A 77 -19.43 6.12 0.07
N GLU A 78 -18.52 6.91 0.64
CA GLU A 78 -17.64 7.83 -0.10
C GLU A 78 -16.83 7.07 -1.17
N PRO A 79 -16.72 7.57 -2.41
CA PRO A 79 -15.93 6.92 -3.46
C PRO A 79 -14.44 6.87 -3.11
N LEU A 80 -13.85 5.69 -3.25
CA LEU A 80 -12.42 5.44 -3.13
C LEU A 80 -11.92 4.80 -4.42
N PHE A 81 -10.66 5.05 -4.76
CA PHE A 81 -9.94 4.17 -5.67
C PHE A 81 -9.41 2.98 -4.89
N LEU A 82 -9.65 1.77 -5.39
CA LEU A 82 -8.96 0.56 -4.97
C LEU A 82 -7.91 0.22 -6.02
N MET A 83 -6.65 0.45 -5.68
CA MET A 83 -5.51 0.07 -6.52
C MET A 83 -4.93 -1.26 -6.02
N LYS A 84 -4.85 -2.25 -6.91
CA LYS A 84 -4.24 -3.55 -6.61
C LYS A 84 -3.00 -3.74 -7.46
N THR A 85 -1.91 -4.19 -6.86
CA THR A 85 -0.66 -4.45 -7.61
C THR A 85 0.20 -5.51 -6.95
N LEU A 86 0.84 -6.34 -7.76
CA LEU A 86 1.91 -7.24 -7.31
C LEU A 86 3.26 -6.57 -7.60
N ILE A 87 4.09 -6.40 -6.59
CA ILE A 87 5.42 -5.80 -6.73
C ILE A 87 6.49 -6.86 -6.62
N LEU A 88 7.36 -6.92 -7.61
CA LEU A 88 8.47 -7.86 -7.72
C LEU A 88 9.80 -7.11 -7.61
N ASP A 89 10.82 -7.81 -7.11
CA ASP A 89 12.18 -7.29 -7.10
C ASP A 89 12.93 -7.55 -8.43
N SER A 90 14.21 -7.17 -8.49
CA SER A 90 15.08 -7.37 -9.65
C SER A 90 15.34 -8.84 -10.02
N GLN A 91 14.98 -9.79 -9.15
CA GLN A 91 15.08 -11.23 -9.37
C GLN A 91 13.71 -11.86 -9.65
N HIS A 92 12.70 -11.04 -9.96
CA HIS A 92 11.30 -11.47 -10.15
C HIS A 92 10.67 -12.17 -8.93
N GLN A 93 11.19 -11.94 -7.73
CA GLN A 93 10.60 -12.46 -6.50
C GLN A 93 9.56 -11.49 -5.94
N PRO A 94 8.37 -11.96 -5.52
CA PRO A 94 7.36 -11.13 -4.87
C PRO A 94 7.89 -10.43 -3.63
N ILE A 95 7.80 -9.10 -3.63
CA ILE A 95 7.96 -8.28 -2.44
C ILE A 95 6.62 -8.25 -1.71
N HIS A 96 5.59 -7.71 -2.35
CA HIS A 96 4.25 -7.65 -1.76
C HIS A 96 3.16 -7.60 -2.81
N TYR A 97 2.00 -8.13 -2.45
CA TYR A 97 0.74 -7.76 -3.09
C TYR A 97 0.11 -6.64 -2.26
N GLY A 98 -0.25 -5.54 -2.90
CA GLY A 98 -0.77 -4.36 -2.24
C GLY A 98 -2.20 -4.05 -2.69
N GLU A 99 -3.05 -3.73 -1.72
CA GLU A 99 -4.41 -3.22 -1.93
C GLU A 99 -4.52 -1.84 -1.27
N GLN A 100 -4.64 -0.81 -2.09
CA GLN A 100 -4.56 0.57 -1.63
C GLN A 100 -5.92 1.22 -1.81
N TYR A 101 -6.57 1.58 -0.70
CA TYR A 101 -7.80 2.37 -0.72
C TYR A 101 -7.42 3.84 -0.65
N ILE A 102 -7.67 4.59 -1.70
CA ILE A 102 -7.24 5.99 -1.86
C ILE A 102 -8.47 6.88 -1.95
N VAL A 103 -8.49 7.97 -1.18
CA VAL A 103 -9.58 8.96 -1.23
C VAL A 103 -9.63 9.60 -2.61
N ALA A 104 -10.70 9.30 -3.37
CA ALA A 104 -10.78 9.65 -4.79
C ALA A 104 -10.83 11.16 -5.03
N GLU A 105 -11.51 11.91 -4.15
CA GLU A 105 -11.59 13.37 -4.22
C GLU A 105 -10.22 14.06 -4.17
N ARG A 106 -9.21 13.40 -3.57
CA ARG A 106 -7.89 13.98 -3.27
C ARG A 106 -6.77 13.45 -4.14
N TYR A 107 -7.06 12.54 -5.06
CA TYR A 107 -6.04 11.83 -5.83
C TYR A 107 -6.42 11.73 -7.30
N THR A 108 -5.46 11.94 -8.19
CA THR A 108 -5.64 11.77 -9.63
C THR A 108 -4.46 10.99 -10.17
N PHE A 109 -4.75 10.01 -11.03
CA PHE A 109 -3.73 9.28 -11.77
C PHE A 109 -3.50 9.97 -13.12
N SER A 110 -2.23 10.23 -13.45
CA SER A 110 -1.80 10.61 -14.80
C SER A 110 -0.83 9.55 -15.32
N PHE A 111 -1.00 9.15 -16.57
CA PHE A 111 -0.21 8.10 -17.24
C PHE A 111 0.56 8.70 -18.41
#